data_AF-A0A6C0E9Q9-F1
#
_entry.id   AF-A0A6C0E9Q9-F1
#
_cell.length_a   1.000
_cell.length_b   1.000
_cell.length_c   1.000
_cell.angle_alpha   90.00
_cell.angle_beta   90.00
_cell.angle_gamma   90.00
#
_symmetry.space_group_name_H-M   'P 1'
#
loop_
_entity.id
_entity.type
_entity.pdbx_description
1 polymer ?
#
loop_
_entity_poly.entity_id
_entity_poly.type
_entity_poly.pdbx_seq_one_letter_code
_entity_poly.pdbx_strand_id
1 'polypeptide(L)'
;MNNNNSTKSVYDFYKLKNWISPKRICWRELVSSKNAIPFIEKHIDVLNIDCLKKLSRNPFAAEMLINHLDKISWNDFVNNPNAIHIIDKHFDLCFQSINWRGRLDLLRHPNFIHILKKYENKIIDELLFSDCLTSLAEIINPNYIDLLEKYMKKYPEKIERESSYFWKGLCENPYAIHLIKQNLNKLTIDCWNILAKNPNAIPLLEENLDKINDNGWRNLSENPNAIPILEKNPDKINWYSLSSNPNGIPLIEKYPDKINYLLKLDCDNFSVNLPIFEIDYDAIAKRCSIYKEELMEIALHPSRIEHYINQGIPFKDLDNYI
;
A
#
# COMPACT_ATOMS: atom_id res chain seq x y z
N MET A 1 -8.80 48.49 -31.68
CA MET A 1 -9.15 47.21 -32.33
C MET A 1 -9.25 46.17 -31.22
N ASN A 2 -10.48 45.86 -30.81
CA ASN A 2 -10.78 44.89 -29.75
C ASN A 2 -10.73 43.49 -30.33
N ASN A 3 -9.69 42.71 -30.00
CA ASN A 3 -9.68 41.28 -30.26
C ASN A 3 -10.50 40.57 -29.17
N ASN A 4 -11.83 40.66 -29.27
CA ASN A 4 -12.75 39.69 -28.70
C ASN A 4 -12.71 38.41 -29.56
N ASN A 5 -11.62 37.65 -29.46
CA ASN A 5 -11.66 36.24 -29.86
C ASN A 5 -12.10 35.44 -28.63
N SER A 6 -13.40 35.49 -28.33
CA SER A 6 -14.02 34.44 -27.52
C SER A 6 -13.90 33.15 -28.34
N THR A 7 -12.94 32.31 -28.00
CA THR A 7 -12.83 30.97 -28.53
C THR A 7 -14.17 30.27 -28.27
N LYS A 8 -14.99 30.10 -29.32
CA LYS A 8 -16.20 29.28 -29.26
C LYS A 8 -15.75 27.91 -28.81
N SER A 9 -16.07 27.60 -27.57
CA SER A 9 -15.76 26.30 -27.01
C SER A 9 -16.58 25.25 -27.78
N VAL A 10 -16.05 24.03 -27.95
CA VAL A 10 -16.77 22.89 -28.59
C VAL A 10 -18.06 22.53 -27.81
N TYR A 11 -18.31 23.24 -26.72
CA TYR A 11 -19.33 23.10 -25.71
C TYR A 11 -20.58 23.99 -25.95
N ASP A 12 -20.52 24.91 -26.93
CA ASP A 12 -21.61 25.85 -27.23
C ASP A 12 -22.82 25.26 -27.96
N PHE A 13 -22.81 23.97 -28.32
CA PHE A 13 -23.84 23.37 -29.19
C PHE A 13 -25.13 22.92 -28.48
N TYR A 14 -25.14 22.87 -27.14
CA TYR A 14 -26.29 22.35 -26.39
C TYR A 14 -27.04 23.47 -25.65
N LYS A 15 -28.35 23.57 -25.90
CA LYS A 15 -29.27 24.45 -25.15
C LYS A 15 -30.56 23.71 -24.80
N LEU A 16 -31.16 24.08 -23.68
CA LEU A 16 -32.52 23.65 -23.37
C LEU A 16 -33.50 24.21 -24.39
N LYS A 17 -34.55 23.44 -24.65
CA LYS A 17 -35.73 23.98 -25.34
C LYS A 17 -36.34 25.08 -24.47
N ASN A 18 -36.86 26.12 -25.10
CA ASN A 18 -37.31 27.35 -24.42
C ASN A 18 -38.40 27.10 -23.34
N TRP A 19 -39.11 25.98 -23.40
CA TRP A 19 -40.15 25.60 -22.42
C TRP A 19 -39.62 24.80 -21.22
N ILE A 20 -38.33 24.41 -21.20
CA ILE A 20 -37.71 23.67 -20.09
C ILE A 20 -36.90 24.63 -19.23
N SER A 21 -37.29 24.76 -17.96
CA SER A 21 -36.50 25.50 -16.97
C SER A 21 -35.33 24.64 -16.44
N PRO A 22 -34.11 25.20 -16.31
CA PRO A 22 -32.98 24.51 -15.66
C PRO A 22 -33.29 23.98 -14.26
N LYS A 23 -34.21 24.63 -13.53
CA LYS A 23 -34.63 24.21 -12.18
C LYS A 23 -35.43 22.89 -12.17
N ARG A 24 -35.95 22.47 -13.32
CA ARG A 24 -36.72 21.21 -13.47
C ARG A 24 -35.85 20.03 -13.90
N ILE A 25 -34.54 20.24 -14.09
CA ILE A 25 -33.61 19.19 -14.50
C ILE A 25 -33.19 18.38 -13.29
N CYS A 26 -33.17 17.05 -13.45
CA CYS A 26 -32.55 16.16 -12.47
C CYS A 26 -31.03 16.22 -12.62
N TRP A 27 -30.40 17.18 -11.92
CA TRP A 27 -28.95 17.40 -11.99
C TRP A 27 -28.12 16.27 -11.39
N ARG A 28 -28.68 15.53 -10.43
CA ARG A 28 -27.98 14.52 -9.61
C ARG A 28 -27.23 13.47 -10.40
N GLU A 29 -27.78 13.03 -11.54
CA GLU A 29 -27.15 12.06 -12.43
C GLU A 29 -26.34 12.75 -13.53
N LEU A 30 -26.79 13.92 -13.96
CA LEU A 30 -26.14 14.67 -15.02
C LEU A 30 -24.73 15.11 -14.61
N VAL A 31 -24.53 15.55 -13.36
CA VAL A 31 -23.22 16.00 -12.84
C VAL A 31 -22.15 14.91 -12.81
N SER A 32 -22.53 13.64 -12.93
CA SER A 32 -21.60 12.51 -13.02
C SER A 32 -21.22 12.17 -14.47
N SER A 33 -21.88 12.77 -15.47
CA SER A 33 -21.66 12.46 -16.89
C SER A 33 -20.52 13.28 -17.48
N LYS A 34 -19.54 12.60 -18.10
CA LYS A 34 -18.43 13.24 -18.81
C LYS A 34 -18.89 14.14 -19.97
N ASN A 35 -19.94 13.71 -20.67
CA ASN A 35 -20.43 14.42 -21.87
C ASN A 35 -21.28 15.65 -21.51
N ALA A 36 -21.71 15.75 -20.24
CA ALA A 36 -22.58 16.82 -19.78
C ALA A 36 -21.82 18.02 -19.20
N ILE A 37 -20.51 17.90 -18.94
CA ILE A 37 -19.68 18.98 -18.34
C ILE A 37 -19.90 20.35 -19.03
N PRO A 38 -19.91 20.44 -20.37
CA PRO A 38 -20.24 21.66 -21.12
C PRO A 38 -21.56 22.33 -20.70
N PHE A 39 -22.59 21.50 -20.62
CA PHE A 39 -23.94 21.93 -20.33
C PHE A 39 -24.10 22.28 -18.85
N ILE A 40 -23.41 21.53 -17.99
CA ILE A 40 -23.38 21.79 -16.54
C ILE A 40 -22.71 23.13 -16.25
N GLU A 41 -21.56 23.43 -16.88
CA GLU A 41 -20.84 24.69 -16.67
C GLU A 41 -21.74 25.91 -16.92
N LYS A 42 -22.49 25.90 -18.02
CA LYS A 42 -23.44 26.96 -18.37
C LYS A 42 -24.57 27.17 -17.35
N HIS A 43 -24.85 26.16 -16.55
CA HIS A 43 -25.96 26.12 -15.60
C HIS A 43 -25.49 25.84 -14.17
N ILE A 44 -24.21 26.06 -13.86
CA ILE A 44 -23.62 25.67 -12.59
C ILE A 44 -24.28 26.37 -11.39
N ASP A 45 -24.78 27.60 -11.58
CA ASP A 45 -25.46 28.38 -10.55
C ASP A 45 -26.81 27.82 -10.09
N VAL A 46 -27.44 26.93 -10.86
CA VAL A 46 -28.69 26.28 -10.45
C VAL A 46 -28.45 24.98 -9.68
N LEU A 47 -27.20 24.52 -9.56
CA LEU A 47 -26.86 23.31 -8.82
C LEU A 47 -27.01 23.52 -7.32
N ASN A 48 -27.63 22.54 -6.66
CA ASN A 48 -27.64 22.48 -5.21
C ASN A 48 -26.32 21.91 -4.67
N ILE A 49 -26.13 22.02 -3.35
CA ILE A 49 -24.90 21.59 -2.65
C ILE A 49 -24.57 20.13 -2.96
N ASP A 50 -25.54 19.22 -2.96
CA ASP A 50 -25.30 17.80 -3.21
C ASP A 50 -24.82 17.52 -4.64
N CYS A 51 -25.34 18.29 -5.61
CA CYS A 51 -24.86 18.22 -6.99
C CYS A 51 -23.43 18.76 -7.11
N LEU A 52 -23.09 19.84 -6.41
CA LEU A 52 -21.72 20.38 -6.39
C LEU A 52 -20.71 19.42 -5.75
N LYS A 53 -21.09 18.70 -4.69
CA LYS A 53 -20.26 17.63 -4.11
C LYS A 53 -19.96 16.54 -5.12
N LYS A 54 -21.01 16.01 -5.77
CA LYS A 54 -20.86 14.98 -6.82
C LYS A 54 -20.03 15.47 -8.01
N LEU A 55 -20.26 16.71 -8.45
CA LEU A 55 -19.52 17.34 -9.53
C LEU A 55 -18.04 17.49 -9.16
N SER A 56 -17.75 17.86 -7.90
CA SER A 56 -16.37 18.01 -7.41
C SER A 56 -15.60 16.69 -7.44
N ARG A 57 -16.27 15.54 -7.27
CA ARG A 57 -15.65 14.20 -7.38
C ARG A 57 -15.52 13.71 -8.82
N ASN A 58 -16.18 14.35 -9.78
CA ASN A 58 -16.20 13.90 -11.16
C ASN A 58 -14.84 14.16 -11.83
N PRO A 59 -14.11 13.12 -12.28
CA PRO A 59 -12.79 13.27 -12.90
C PRO A 59 -12.77 14.19 -14.13
N PHE A 60 -13.89 14.28 -14.85
CA PHE A 60 -14.01 15.07 -16.07
C PHE A 60 -14.38 16.54 -15.80
N ALA A 61 -14.78 16.87 -14.58
CA ALA A 61 -15.16 18.23 -14.18
C ALA A 61 -13.98 19.05 -13.65
N ALA A 62 -12.85 18.41 -13.32
CA ALA A 62 -11.73 19.05 -12.63
C ALA A 62 -11.26 20.34 -13.33
N GLU A 63 -10.93 20.26 -14.63
CA GLU A 63 -10.48 21.40 -15.43
C GLU A 63 -11.54 22.52 -15.52
N MET A 64 -12.81 22.15 -15.69
CA MET A 64 -13.90 23.12 -15.76
C MET A 64 -14.06 23.88 -14.45
N LEU A 65 -13.96 23.17 -13.31
CA LEU A 65 -14.11 23.73 -11.98
C LEU A 65 -13.01 24.75 -11.62
N ILE A 66 -11.85 24.76 -12.29
CA ILE A 66 -10.82 25.80 -12.11
C ILE A 66 -11.39 27.20 -12.36
N ASN A 67 -12.34 27.33 -13.30
CA ASN A 67 -12.97 28.60 -13.63
C ASN A 67 -14.08 29.01 -12.63
N HIS A 68 -14.45 28.12 -11.71
CA HIS A 68 -15.58 28.26 -10.79
C HIS A 68 -15.21 27.83 -9.37
N LEU A 69 -14.12 28.40 -8.82
CA LEU A 69 -13.57 28.00 -7.51
C LEU A 69 -14.59 28.13 -6.36
N ASP A 70 -15.55 29.06 -6.46
CA ASP A 70 -16.64 29.25 -5.48
C ASP A 70 -17.66 28.11 -5.50
N LYS A 71 -17.69 27.30 -6.57
CA LYS A 71 -18.58 26.15 -6.73
C LYS A 71 -17.92 24.83 -6.33
N ILE A 72 -16.62 24.84 -6.05
CA ILE A 72 -15.89 23.64 -5.64
C ILE A 72 -16.28 23.27 -4.21
N SER A 73 -16.75 22.05 -4.03
CA SER A 73 -16.83 21.45 -2.70
C SER A 73 -15.50 20.80 -2.36
N TRP A 74 -14.61 21.56 -1.69
CA TRP A 74 -13.21 21.15 -1.50
C TRP A 74 -13.05 19.82 -0.76
N ASN A 75 -13.89 19.52 0.24
CA ASN A 75 -13.86 18.23 0.94
C ASN A 75 -14.13 17.03 0.02
N ASP A 76 -14.94 17.23 -1.01
CA ASP A 76 -15.22 16.22 -2.02
C ASP A 76 -14.20 16.27 -3.17
N PHE A 77 -13.66 17.45 -3.49
CA PHE A 77 -12.69 17.67 -4.56
C PHE A 77 -11.33 17.01 -4.30
N VAL A 78 -10.88 16.94 -3.05
CA VAL A 78 -9.63 16.23 -2.70
C VAL A 78 -9.67 14.73 -3.01
N ASN A 79 -10.86 14.15 -3.19
CA ASN A 79 -11.05 12.76 -3.61
C ASN A 79 -11.12 12.59 -5.14
N ASN A 80 -11.02 13.68 -5.90
CA ASN A 80 -11.03 13.62 -7.36
C ASN A 80 -9.64 13.24 -7.90
N PRO A 81 -9.50 12.18 -8.70
CA PRO A 81 -8.19 11.69 -9.16
C PRO A 81 -7.41 12.71 -9.99
N ASN A 82 -8.09 13.69 -10.60
CA ASN A 82 -7.50 14.73 -11.43
C ASN A 82 -7.33 16.07 -10.70
N ALA A 83 -7.62 16.16 -9.39
CA ALA A 83 -7.60 17.44 -8.67
C ALA A 83 -6.21 17.93 -8.29
N ILE A 84 -5.18 17.08 -8.25
CA ILE A 84 -3.94 17.43 -7.55
C ILE A 84 -3.22 18.67 -8.10
N HIS A 85 -3.20 18.85 -9.42
CA HIS A 85 -2.55 20.01 -10.04
C HIS A 85 -3.32 21.31 -9.77
N ILE A 86 -4.63 21.21 -9.57
CA ILE A 86 -5.52 22.33 -9.21
C ILE A 86 -5.35 22.66 -7.73
N ILE A 87 -5.29 21.63 -6.89
CA ILE A 87 -4.97 21.77 -5.47
C ILE A 87 -3.60 22.41 -5.31
N ASP A 88 -2.59 22.01 -6.08
CA ASP A 88 -1.26 22.63 -6.06
C ASP A 88 -1.34 24.13 -6.40
N LYS A 89 -2.08 24.49 -7.44
CA LYS A 89 -2.25 25.88 -7.88
C LYS A 89 -3.03 26.73 -6.86
N HIS A 90 -3.97 26.13 -6.13
CA HIS A 90 -4.88 26.81 -5.21
C HIS A 90 -4.80 26.24 -3.78
N PHE A 91 -3.60 25.87 -3.33
CA PHE A 91 -3.40 25.10 -2.11
C PHE A 91 -3.98 25.79 -0.88
N ASP A 92 -3.73 27.09 -0.72
CA ASP A 92 -4.20 27.84 0.45
C ASP A 92 -5.73 27.89 0.53
N LEU A 93 -6.40 28.08 -0.61
CA LEU A 93 -7.86 28.10 -0.70
C LEU A 93 -8.44 26.72 -0.38
N CYS A 94 -7.89 25.66 -0.98
CA CYS A 94 -8.26 24.29 -0.67
C CYS A 94 -8.11 24.01 0.82
N PHE A 95 -6.94 24.35 1.37
CA PHE A 95 -6.55 24.07 2.74
C PHE A 95 -7.44 24.76 3.77
N GLN A 96 -7.83 26.01 3.52
CA GLN A 96 -8.77 26.75 4.37
C GLN A 96 -10.22 26.24 4.27
N SER A 97 -10.56 25.60 3.16
CA SER A 97 -11.94 25.17 2.86
C SER A 97 -12.25 23.73 3.31
N ILE A 98 -11.22 22.90 3.52
CA ILE A 98 -11.39 21.52 3.97
C ILE A 98 -11.49 21.42 5.49
N ASN A 99 -12.37 20.53 5.94
CA ASN A 99 -12.47 20.15 7.35
C ASN A 99 -11.47 19.04 7.70
N TRP A 100 -11.53 18.54 8.93
CA TRP A 100 -10.63 17.48 9.42
C TRP A 100 -10.64 16.21 8.54
N ARG A 101 -11.81 15.81 8.00
CA ARG A 101 -11.92 14.66 7.08
C ARG A 101 -11.29 14.96 5.74
N GLY A 102 -11.55 16.14 5.18
CA GLY A 102 -10.94 16.55 3.91
C GLY A 102 -9.41 16.64 3.99
N ARG A 103 -8.83 17.00 5.15
CA ARG A 103 -7.37 16.95 5.38
C ARG A 103 -6.84 15.52 5.33
N LEU A 104 -7.54 14.57 5.95
CA LEU A 104 -7.19 13.16 5.90
C LEU A 104 -7.29 12.61 4.48
N ASP A 105 -8.36 12.93 3.76
CA ASP A 105 -8.56 12.51 2.37
C ASP A 105 -7.47 13.10 1.46
N LEU A 106 -7.07 14.35 1.68
CA LEU A 106 -5.97 14.98 0.95
C LEU A 106 -4.64 14.26 1.18
N LEU A 107 -4.31 13.88 2.43
CA LEU A 107 -3.12 13.10 2.74
C LEU A 107 -3.12 11.72 2.07
N ARG A 108 -4.29 11.11 1.90
CA ARG A 108 -4.47 9.81 1.26
C ARG A 108 -4.57 9.88 -0.27
N HIS A 109 -4.64 11.08 -0.84
CA HIS A 109 -4.76 11.23 -2.28
C HIS A 109 -3.49 10.69 -2.97
N PRO A 110 -3.62 9.78 -3.98
CA PRO A 110 -2.47 9.06 -4.55
C PRO A 110 -1.32 9.95 -5.04
N ASN A 111 -1.67 11.11 -5.59
CA ASN A 111 -0.70 12.04 -6.16
C ASN A 111 -0.26 13.15 -5.18
N PHE A 112 -0.80 13.20 -3.95
CA PHE A 112 -0.44 14.25 -2.99
C PHE A 112 1.04 14.21 -2.60
N ILE A 113 1.63 13.02 -2.65
CA ILE A 113 3.05 12.80 -2.42
C ILE A 113 3.95 13.69 -3.27
N HIS A 114 3.53 14.05 -4.50
CA HIS A 114 4.32 14.87 -5.42
C HIS A 114 4.42 16.34 -4.99
N ILE A 115 3.45 16.83 -4.22
CA ILE A 115 3.43 18.22 -3.71
C ILE A 115 3.71 18.29 -2.20
N LEU A 116 3.85 17.14 -1.53
CA LEU A 116 4.10 17.05 -0.09
C LEU A 116 5.32 17.89 0.34
N LYS A 117 6.44 17.72 -0.36
CA LYS A 117 7.70 18.45 -0.08
C LYS A 117 7.56 19.95 -0.29
N LYS A 118 6.73 20.39 -1.24
CA LYS A 118 6.51 21.81 -1.56
C LYS A 118 5.81 22.53 -0.41
N TYR A 119 4.89 21.85 0.28
CA TYR A 119 4.09 22.42 1.37
C TYR A 119 4.44 21.86 2.76
N GLU A 120 5.60 21.20 2.91
CA GLU A 120 5.98 20.45 4.10
C GLU A 120 5.77 21.22 5.41
N ASN A 121 6.32 22.44 5.52
CA ASN A 121 6.20 23.25 6.72
C ASN A 121 4.74 23.57 7.07
N LYS A 122 3.94 23.93 6.05
CA LYS A 122 2.53 24.27 6.23
C LYS A 122 1.72 23.04 6.64
N ILE A 123 2.05 21.88 6.09
CA ILE A 123 1.43 20.61 6.45
C ILE A 123 1.74 20.28 7.92
N ILE A 124 3.02 20.35 8.31
CA ILE A 124 3.46 20.11 9.69
C ILE A 124 2.75 21.05 10.67
N ASP A 125 2.63 22.33 10.33
CA ASP A 125 2.16 23.36 11.26
C ASP A 125 0.64 23.41 11.37
N GLU A 126 -0.06 23.20 10.26
CA GLU A 126 -1.49 23.48 10.17
C GLU A 126 -2.33 22.24 9.84
N LEU A 127 -1.77 21.25 9.13
CA LEU A 127 -2.52 20.08 8.63
C LEU A 127 -2.49 18.90 9.60
N LEU A 128 -1.35 18.66 10.25
CA LEU A 128 -1.15 17.50 11.12
C LEU A 128 -1.72 17.70 12.53
N PHE A 129 -2.75 16.92 12.83
CA PHE A 129 -3.37 16.75 14.16
C PHE A 129 -3.52 15.26 14.48
N SER A 130 -3.91 14.90 15.70
CA SER A 130 -3.88 13.51 16.22
C SER A 130 -4.50 12.47 15.28
N ASP A 131 -5.70 12.70 14.70
CA ASP A 131 -6.31 11.73 13.78
C ASP A 131 -5.52 11.57 12.47
N CYS A 132 -4.91 12.65 11.97
CA CYS A 132 -4.00 12.59 10.82
C CYS A 132 -2.73 11.81 11.15
N LEU A 133 -2.14 12.00 12.34
CA LEU A 133 -0.89 11.35 12.72
C LEU A 133 -1.04 9.83 12.75
N THR A 134 -2.13 9.34 13.35
CA THR A 134 -2.45 7.90 13.37
C THR A 134 -2.59 7.37 11.94
N SER A 135 -3.35 8.08 11.11
CA SER A 135 -3.54 7.67 9.72
C SER A 135 -2.26 7.71 8.90
N LEU A 136 -1.37 8.68 9.13
CA LEU A 136 -0.08 8.77 8.44
C LEU A 136 0.86 7.65 8.85
N ALA A 137 0.85 7.25 10.12
CA ALA A 137 1.67 6.16 10.62
C ALA A 137 1.37 4.85 9.89
N GLU A 138 0.11 4.63 9.50
CA GLU A 138 -0.35 3.44 8.77
C GLU A 138 -0.02 3.47 7.26
N ILE A 139 0.27 4.65 6.67
CA ILE A 139 0.56 4.73 5.23
C ILE A 139 1.97 4.19 4.95
N ILE A 140 2.04 3.10 4.20
CA ILE A 140 3.29 2.44 3.79
C ILE A 140 3.95 3.28 2.68
N ASN A 141 4.60 4.38 3.06
CA ASN A 141 5.42 5.21 2.18
C ASN A 141 6.44 6.01 3.01
N PRO A 142 7.74 5.94 2.68
CA PRO A 142 8.81 6.53 3.48
C PRO A 142 8.70 8.07 3.60
N ASN A 143 8.16 8.77 2.60
CA ASN A 143 8.06 10.23 2.65
C ASN A 143 7.08 10.71 3.74
N TYR A 144 6.03 9.93 4.06
CA TYR A 144 5.14 10.27 5.18
C TYR A 144 5.80 9.99 6.53
N ILE A 145 6.67 8.98 6.61
CA ILE A 145 7.48 8.74 7.81
C ILE A 145 8.50 9.86 8.02
N ASP A 146 9.15 10.34 6.96
CA ASP A 146 10.04 11.51 7.04
C ASP A 146 9.30 12.77 7.52
N LEU A 147 8.07 12.98 7.03
CA LEU A 147 7.21 14.08 7.47
C LEU A 147 6.83 13.94 8.95
N LEU A 148 6.45 12.73 9.38
CA LEU A 148 6.14 12.43 10.77
C LEU A 148 7.34 12.67 11.68
N GLU A 149 8.54 12.24 11.28
CA GLU A 149 9.78 12.48 12.03
C GLU A 149 10.02 13.98 12.26
N LYS A 150 9.86 14.79 11.21
CA LYS A 150 9.99 16.25 11.31
C LYS A 150 8.93 16.85 12.22
N TYR A 151 7.69 16.38 12.14
CA TYR A 151 6.62 16.81 13.03
C TYR A 151 6.92 16.46 14.50
N MET A 152 7.34 15.21 14.76
CA MET A 152 7.68 14.73 16.10
C MET A 152 8.81 15.55 16.72
N LYS A 153 9.82 15.91 15.91
CA LYS A 153 10.93 16.76 16.35
C LYS A 153 10.49 18.20 16.65
N LYS A 154 9.53 18.73 15.90
CA LYS A 154 9.04 20.11 16.06
C LYS A 154 8.05 20.26 17.21
N TYR A 155 7.22 19.25 17.46
CA TYR A 155 6.15 19.27 18.45
C TYR A 155 6.16 18.04 19.39
N PRO A 156 7.25 17.81 20.14
CA PRO A 156 7.37 16.64 21.02
C PRO A 156 6.25 16.57 22.07
N GLU A 157 5.77 17.72 22.56
CA GLU A 157 4.70 17.83 23.54
C GLU A 157 3.34 17.31 23.02
N LYS A 158 3.13 17.35 21.71
CA LYS A 158 1.93 16.77 21.08
C LYS A 158 2.05 15.26 21.02
N ILE A 159 3.22 14.76 20.66
CA ILE A 159 3.53 13.31 20.60
C ILE A 159 3.41 12.65 21.97
N GLU A 160 3.76 13.34 23.04
CA GLU A 160 3.59 12.83 24.40
C GLU A 160 2.14 12.49 24.75
N ARG A 161 1.18 13.17 24.12
CA ARG A 161 -0.26 13.01 24.34
C ARG A 161 -0.92 12.07 23.34
N GLU A 162 -0.16 11.55 22.37
CA GLU A 162 -0.71 10.70 21.34
C GLU A 162 -1.15 9.35 21.91
N SER A 163 -2.18 8.81 21.25
CA SER A 163 -2.79 7.56 21.67
C SER A 163 -1.88 6.36 21.40
N SER A 164 -2.18 5.23 22.04
CA SER A 164 -1.53 3.96 21.71
C SER A 164 -1.76 3.54 20.25
N TYR A 165 -2.85 3.98 19.60
CA TYR A 165 -3.13 3.68 18.20
C TYR A 165 -2.10 4.29 17.26
N PHE A 166 -1.65 5.51 17.52
CA PHE A 166 -0.56 6.13 16.75
C PHE A 166 0.70 5.27 16.75
N TRP A 167 1.10 4.78 17.93
CA TRP A 167 2.26 3.90 18.08
C TRP A 167 2.05 2.53 17.42
N LYS A 168 0.84 1.96 17.52
CA LYS A 168 0.49 0.73 16.80
C LYS A 168 0.66 0.89 15.28
N GLY A 169 0.16 2.00 14.72
CA GLY A 169 0.34 2.31 13.30
C GLY A 169 1.81 2.38 12.88
N LEU A 170 2.67 3.00 13.70
CA LEU A 170 4.12 3.00 13.44
C LEU A 170 4.71 1.59 13.50
N CYS A 171 4.30 0.75 14.47
CA CYS A 171 4.78 -0.63 14.61
C CYS A 171 4.48 -1.50 13.38
N GLU A 172 3.33 -1.28 12.72
CA GLU A 172 2.97 -1.97 11.47
C GLU A 172 3.76 -1.47 10.27
N ASN A 173 4.27 -0.24 10.33
CA ASN A 173 4.94 0.39 9.20
C ASN A 173 6.41 -0.09 9.06
N PRO A 174 6.79 -0.72 7.93
CA PRO A 174 8.15 -1.24 7.74
C PRO A 174 9.21 -0.12 7.67
N TYR A 175 8.81 1.13 7.40
CA TYR A 175 9.72 2.27 7.28
C TYR A 175 9.91 3.05 8.59
N ALA A 176 9.15 2.73 9.65
CA ALA A 176 9.14 3.51 10.89
C ALA A 176 10.07 2.97 11.98
N ILE A 177 10.87 1.93 11.70
CA ILE A 177 11.65 1.22 12.75
C ILE A 177 12.62 2.15 13.49
N HIS A 178 13.18 3.16 12.83
CA HIS A 178 14.07 4.13 13.48
C HIS A 178 13.33 5.05 14.46
N LEU A 179 12.09 5.45 14.14
CA LEU A 179 11.24 6.24 15.03
C LEU A 179 10.84 5.43 16.27
N ILE A 180 10.51 4.15 16.06
CA ILE A 180 10.16 3.23 17.16
C ILE A 180 11.35 3.05 18.11
N LYS A 181 12.55 2.81 17.57
CA LYS A 181 13.78 2.65 18.37
C LYS A 181 14.07 3.85 19.28
N GLN A 182 13.73 5.06 18.85
CA GLN A 182 13.93 6.28 19.65
C GLN A 182 12.85 6.46 20.75
N ASN A 183 11.75 5.70 20.71
CA ASN A 183 10.56 5.94 21.52
C ASN A 183 10.02 4.64 22.17
N LEU A 184 10.90 3.69 22.51
CA LEU A 184 10.50 2.38 23.08
C LEU A 184 9.65 2.51 24.36
N ASN A 185 9.89 3.55 25.16
CA ASN A 185 9.14 3.83 26.38
C ASN A 185 7.66 4.20 26.15
N LYS A 186 7.26 4.46 24.90
CA LYS A 186 5.87 4.77 24.52
C LYS A 186 5.08 3.52 24.12
N LEU A 187 5.76 2.39 23.92
CA LEU A 187 5.14 1.17 23.41
C LEU A 187 4.43 0.40 24.51
N THR A 188 3.20 -0.03 24.23
CA THR A 188 2.47 -0.98 25.07
C THR A 188 2.80 -2.41 24.68
N ILE A 189 2.36 -3.39 25.49
CA ILE A 189 2.46 -4.83 25.17
C ILE A 189 1.86 -5.16 23.80
N ASP A 190 0.74 -4.52 23.43
CA ASP A 190 0.12 -4.70 22.13
C ASP A 190 1.02 -4.18 20.99
N CYS A 191 1.69 -3.04 21.19
CA CYS A 191 2.63 -2.50 20.20
C CYS A 191 3.79 -3.47 19.96
N TRP A 192 4.34 -4.06 21.03
CA TRP A 192 5.39 -5.08 20.92
C TRP A 192 4.92 -6.34 20.20
N ASN A 193 3.70 -6.80 20.48
CA ASN A 193 3.12 -7.92 19.75
C ASN A 193 2.93 -7.60 18.27
N ILE A 194 2.56 -6.38 17.90
CA ILE A 194 2.44 -5.97 16.50
C ILE A 194 3.83 -5.90 15.83
N LEU A 195 4.83 -5.35 16.51
CA LEU A 195 6.22 -5.33 16.03
C LEU A 195 6.74 -6.71 15.70
N ALA A 196 6.35 -7.73 16.45
CA ALA A 196 6.73 -9.13 16.19
C ALA A 196 6.40 -9.60 14.77
N LYS A 197 5.37 -9.03 14.12
CA LYS A 197 5.01 -9.33 12.74
C LYS A 197 5.83 -8.54 11.71
N ASN A 198 6.48 -7.46 12.11
CA ASN A 198 7.25 -6.59 11.23
C ASN A 198 8.63 -7.23 10.92
N PRO A 199 8.92 -7.56 9.65
CA PRO A 199 10.17 -8.24 9.28
C PRO A 199 11.42 -7.40 9.53
N ASN A 200 11.30 -6.07 9.59
CA ASN A 200 12.41 -5.15 9.86
C ASN A 200 12.67 -4.95 11.37
N ALA A 201 11.76 -5.43 12.24
CA ALA A 201 11.88 -5.28 13.68
C ALA A 201 12.66 -6.41 14.38
N ILE A 202 13.07 -7.46 13.66
CA ILE A 202 13.73 -8.64 14.23
C ILE A 202 14.94 -8.29 15.13
N PRO A 203 15.90 -7.43 14.71
CA PRO A 203 17.02 -7.09 15.59
C PRO A 203 16.59 -6.38 16.87
N LEU A 204 15.54 -5.56 16.81
CA LEU A 204 15.00 -4.88 18.00
C LEU A 204 14.29 -5.87 18.94
N LEU A 205 13.56 -6.84 18.37
CA LEU A 205 12.84 -7.86 19.13
C LEU A 205 13.77 -8.85 19.81
N GLU A 206 14.89 -9.22 19.17
CA GLU A 206 15.88 -10.15 19.75
C GLU A 206 16.44 -9.62 21.09
N GLU A 207 16.60 -8.31 21.23
CA GLU A 207 17.04 -7.66 22.46
C GLU A 207 15.92 -7.45 23.51
N ASN A 208 14.65 -7.64 23.14
CA ASN A 208 13.48 -7.26 23.93
C ASN A 208 12.39 -8.34 23.96
N LEU A 209 12.77 -9.63 23.94
CA LEU A 209 11.82 -10.75 23.95
C LEU A 209 10.96 -10.81 25.22
N ASP A 210 11.39 -10.16 26.32
CA ASP A 210 10.59 -10.03 27.55
C ASP A 210 9.37 -9.11 27.38
N LYS A 211 9.34 -8.30 26.31
CA LYS A 211 8.27 -7.35 26.03
C LYS A 211 7.11 -7.91 25.23
N ILE A 212 7.19 -9.15 24.76
CA ILE A 212 6.12 -9.81 24.02
C ILE A 212 5.43 -10.88 24.86
N ASN A 213 4.15 -11.10 24.61
CA ASN A 213 3.39 -12.19 25.21
C ASN A 213 3.12 -13.31 24.18
N ASP A 214 2.25 -14.26 24.51
CA ASP A 214 1.93 -15.38 23.63
C ASP A 214 1.40 -14.95 22.25
N ASN A 215 0.70 -13.81 22.15
CA ASN A 215 0.28 -13.26 20.86
C ASN A 215 1.48 -12.72 20.06
N GLY A 216 2.47 -12.13 20.73
CA GLY A 216 3.70 -11.71 20.08
C GLY A 216 4.52 -12.90 19.58
N TRP A 217 4.59 -14.00 20.34
CA TRP A 217 5.21 -15.26 19.88
C TRP A 217 4.47 -15.89 18.71
N ARG A 218 3.13 -15.80 18.70
CA ARG A 218 2.33 -16.15 17.52
C ARG A 218 2.73 -15.32 16.29
N ASN A 219 2.82 -14.00 16.45
CA ASN A 219 3.22 -13.10 15.36
C ASN A 219 4.67 -13.30 14.90
N LEU A 220 5.62 -13.58 15.80
CA LEU A 220 6.98 -14.00 15.44
C LEU A 220 6.95 -15.30 14.63
N SER A 221 6.11 -16.25 15.01
CA SER A 221 6.01 -17.55 14.31
C SER A 221 5.57 -17.38 12.86
N GLU A 222 4.72 -16.40 12.54
CA GLU A 222 4.32 -16.06 11.16
C GLU A 222 5.36 -15.23 10.41
N ASN A 223 6.33 -14.61 11.10
CA ASN A 223 7.25 -13.66 10.51
C ASN A 223 8.40 -14.39 9.80
N PRO A 224 8.59 -14.20 8.48
CA PRO A 224 9.60 -14.91 7.70
C PRO A 224 11.05 -14.63 8.12
N ASN A 225 11.29 -13.49 8.77
CA ASN A 225 12.62 -13.12 9.23
C ASN A 225 12.90 -13.56 10.68
N ALA A 226 11.90 -14.12 11.38
CA ALA A 226 12.03 -14.51 12.79
C ALA A 226 12.57 -15.94 13.01
N ILE A 227 12.81 -16.73 11.95
CA ILE A 227 13.28 -18.12 12.05
C ILE A 227 14.47 -18.27 13.02
N PRO A 228 15.52 -17.41 12.99
CA PRO A 228 16.64 -17.53 13.92
C PRO A 228 16.25 -17.33 15.39
N ILE A 229 15.26 -16.48 15.69
CA ILE A 229 14.74 -16.28 17.04
C ILE A 229 13.96 -17.53 17.49
N LEU A 230 13.14 -18.09 16.60
CA LEU A 230 12.31 -19.26 16.88
C LEU A 230 13.17 -20.52 17.10
N GLU A 231 14.24 -20.70 16.32
CA GLU A 231 15.21 -21.79 16.50
C GLU A 231 15.85 -21.81 17.89
N LYS A 232 16.10 -20.63 18.48
CA LYS A 232 16.66 -20.49 19.82
C LYS A 232 15.62 -20.71 20.94
N ASN A 233 14.32 -20.65 20.61
CA ASN A 233 13.22 -20.68 21.59
C ASN A 233 12.10 -21.66 21.16
N PRO A 234 12.40 -22.96 20.98
CA PRO A 234 11.47 -23.91 20.42
C PRO A 234 10.21 -24.17 21.25
N ASP A 235 10.27 -23.93 22.57
CA ASP A 235 9.14 -24.03 23.51
C ASP A 235 8.11 -22.91 23.31
N LYS A 236 8.50 -21.80 22.70
CA LYS A 236 7.65 -20.64 22.44
C LYS A 236 7.00 -20.63 21.06
N ILE A 237 7.41 -21.54 20.19
CA ILE A 237 6.91 -21.61 18.81
C ILE A 237 5.40 -21.88 18.81
N ASN A 238 4.65 -21.00 18.16
CA ASN A 238 3.29 -21.30 17.76
C ASN A 238 3.33 -22.06 16.43
N TRP A 239 3.26 -23.39 16.51
CA TRP A 239 3.40 -24.27 15.35
C TRP A 239 2.36 -24.04 14.25
N TYR A 240 1.14 -23.65 14.63
CA TYR A 240 0.06 -23.33 13.67
C TYR A 240 0.38 -22.05 12.87
N SER A 241 0.89 -21.03 13.54
CA SER A 241 1.34 -19.81 12.86
C SER A 241 2.62 -20.04 12.04
N LEU A 242 3.53 -20.89 12.52
CA LEU A 242 4.74 -21.27 11.78
C LEU A 242 4.42 -22.03 10.49
N SER A 243 3.36 -22.84 10.44
CA SER A 243 2.94 -23.50 9.19
C SER A 243 2.54 -22.53 8.09
N SER A 244 2.10 -21.32 8.43
CA SER A 244 1.79 -20.26 7.46
C SER A 244 3.01 -19.38 7.12
N ASN A 245 4.16 -19.63 7.75
CA ASN A 245 5.38 -18.89 7.52
C ASN A 245 6.10 -19.46 6.28
N PRO A 246 6.35 -18.66 5.23
CA PRO A 246 6.97 -19.15 4.01
C PRO A 246 8.42 -19.65 4.23
N ASN A 247 9.08 -19.23 5.31
CA ASN A 247 10.42 -19.68 5.69
C ASN A 247 10.40 -20.71 6.84
N GLY A 248 9.22 -21.18 7.26
CA GLY A 248 9.05 -22.05 8.43
C GLY A 248 9.44 -23.52 8.23
N ILE A 249 9.48 -24.00 6.98
CA ILE A 249 9.67 -25.43 6.67
C ILE A 249 10.93 -26.03 7.30
N PRO A 250 12.14 -25.44 7.16
CA PRO A 250 13.35 -26.04 7.71
C PRO A 250 13.29 -26.21 9.23
N LEU A 251 12.52 -25.36 9.91
CA LEU A 251 12.29 -25.47 11.35
C LEU A 251 11.27 -26.56 11.68
N ILE A 252 10.20 -26.67 10.89
CA ILE A 252 9.17 -27.71 11.06
C ILE A 252 9.75 -29.11 10.88
N GLU A 253 10.64 -29.33 9.89
CA GLU A 253 11.30 -30.61 9.62
C GLU A 253 12.13 -31.13 10.81
N LYS A 254 12.65 -30.23 11.65
CA LYS A 254 13.39 -30.60 12.87
C LYS A 254 12.49 -31.18 13.97
N TYR A 255 11.16 -31.03 13.86
CA TYR A 255 10.18 -31.42 14.90
C TYR A 255 9.02 -32.25 14.32
N PRO A 256 9.25 -33.51 13.91
CA PRO A 256 8.25 -34.34 13.24
C PRO A 256 6.97 -34.58 14.07
N ASP A 257 7.07 -34.64 15.40
CA ASP A 257 5.91 -34.79 16.27
C ASP A 257 4.92 -33.61 16.16
N LYS A 258 5.41 -32.42 15.82
CA LYS A 258 4.58 -31.23 15.63
C LYS A 258 3.85 -31.26 14.30
N ILE A 259 4.47 -31.81 13.26
CA ILE A 259 3.82 -32.06 11.96
C ILE A 259 2.59 -32.95 12.14
N ASN A 260 2.74 -34.06 12.88
CA ASN A 260 1.63 -34.99 13.16
C ASN A 260 0.48 -34.32 13.90
N TYR A 261 0.77 -33.36 14.78
CA TYR A 261 -0.24 -32.58 15.47
C TYR A 261 -0.95 -31.58 14.54
N LEU A 262 -0.20 -30.88 13.68
CA LEU A 262 -0.75 -29.93 12.71
C LEU A 262 -1.66 -30.61 11.68
N LEU A 263 -1.23 -31.75 11.14
CA LEU A 263 -2.02 -32.57 10.21
C LEU A 263 -3.38 -32.98 10.77
N LYS A 264 -3.50 -33.15 12.10
CA LYS A 264 -4.76 -33.51 12.76
C LYS A 264 -5.69 -32.32 12.99
N LEU A 265 -5.14 -31.11 13.08
CA LEU A 265 -5.92 -29.91 13.40
C LEU A 265 -6.44 -29.20 12.15
N ASP A 266 -5.65 -29.16 11.09
CA ASP A 266 -5.97 -28.36 9.90
C ASP A 266 -5.22 -28.88 8.66
N CYS A 267 -5.66 -30.04 8.16
CA CYS A 267 -5.03 -30.68 7.00
C CYS A 267 -5.17 -29.87 5.71
N ASP A 268 -6.23 -29.06 5.59
CA ASP A 268 -6.51 -28.24 4.42
C ASP A 268 -5.49 -27.10 4.31
N ASN A 269 -5.24 -26.34 5.38
CA ASN A 269 -4.20 -25.30 5.36
C ASN A 269 -2.79 -25.88 5.22
N PHE A 270 -2.52 -27.04 5.84
CA PHE A 270 -1.20 -27.68 5.77
C PHE A 270 -0.85 -28.11 4.34
N SER A 271 -1.83 -28.68 3.61
CA SER A 271 -1.64 -29.18 2.24
C SER A 271 -1.47 -28.06 1.20
N VAL A 272 -1.94 -26.85 1.51
CA VAL A 272 -1.88 -25.69 0.59
C VAL A 272 -0.68 -24.80 0.86
N ASN A 273 -0.29 -24.63 2.14
CA ASN A 273 0.67 -23.61 2.54
C ASN A 273 2.09 -24.12 2.78
N LEU A 274 2.30 -25.42 3.03
CA LEU A 274 3.64 -26.00 3.10
C LEU A 274 3.98 -26.76 1.81
N PRO A 275 5.21 -26.66 1.29
CA PRO A 275 5.77 -27.58 0.31
C PRO A 275 6.05 -28.93 0.99
N ILE A 276 4.98 -29.66 1.27
CA ILE A 276 5.02 -31.04 1.82
C ILE A 276 5.26 -32.08 0.74
N PHE A 277 5.27 -31.65 -0.51
CA PHE A 277 5.56 -32.46 -1.67
C PHE A 277 7.01 -32.23 -2.07
N GLU A 278 7.78 -33.31 -2.11
CA GLU A 278 9.08 -33.35 -2.74
C GLU A 278 8.97 -33.88 -4.18
N ILE A 279 9.97 -33.60 -4.99
CA ILE A 279 10.05 -34.13 -6.35
C ILE A 279 10.45 -35.61 -6.26
N ASP A 280 9.58 -36.49 -6.76
CA ASP A 280 9.88 -37.92 -6.91
C ASP A 280 10.79 -38.15 -8.12
N TYR A 281 12.11 -38.04 -7.88
CA TYR A 281 13.13 -38.25 -8.90
C TYR A 281 13.12 -39.69 -9.45
N ASP A 282 12.71 -40.67 -8.67
CA ASP A 282 12.62 -42.07 -9.12
C ASP A 282 11.49 -42.24 -10.14
N ALA A 283 10.33 -41.64 -9.90
CA ALA A 283 9.23 -41.62 -10.87
C ALA A 283 9.60 -40.85 -12.14
N ILE A 284 10.31 -39.71 -12.01
CA ILE A 284 10.83 -38.96 -13.16
C ILE A 284 11.82 -39.82 -13.95
N ALA A 285 12.78 -40.46 -13.28
CA ALA A 285 13.76 -41.33 -13.91
C ALA A 285 13.08 -42.48 -14.66
N LYS A 286 12.08 -43.12 -14.04
CA LYS A 286 11.29 -44.18 -14.66
C LYS A 286 10.53 -43.69 -15.90
N ARG A 287 9.91 -42.50 -15.85
CA ARG A 287 9.21 -41.91 -17.00
C ARG A 287 10.17 -41.54 -18.13
N CYS A 288 11.30 -40.91 -17.80
CA CYS A 288 12.31 -40.50 -18.76
C CYS A 288 13.06 -41.68 -19.39
N SER A 289 13.04 -42.87 -18.76
CA SER A 289 13.68 -44.08 -19.32
C SER A 289 13.20 -44.44 -20.72
N ILE A 290 11.95 -44.13 -21.07
CA ILE A 290 11.30 -44.50 -22.34
C ILE A 290 11.95 -43.77 -23.54
N TYR A 291 12.39 -42.53 -23.34
CA TYR A 291 13.00 -41.68 -24.36
C TYR A 291 14.39 -41.20 -23.93
N LYS A 292 15.04 -41.94 -23.02
CA LYS A 292 16.35 -41.57 -22.47
C LYS A 292 17.41 -41.45 -23.56
N GLU A 293 17.41 -42.39 -24.51
CA GLU A 293 18.36 -42.41 -25.62
C GLU A 293 18.15 -41.21 -26.55
N GLU A 294 16.91 -40.90 -26.91
CA GLU A 294 16.54 -39.74 -27.73
C GLU A 294 16.87 -38.41 -27.02
N LEU A 295 16.61 -38.33 -25.71
CA LEU A 295 17.00 -37.18 -24.89
C LEU A 295 18.52 -37.01 -24.85
N MET A 296 19.27 -38.10 -24.67
CA MET A 296 20.73 -38.07 -24.67
C MET A 296 21.26 -37.65 -26.04
N GLU A 297 20.68 -38.12 -27.14
CA GLU A 297 21.08 -37.73 -28.49
C GLU A 297 20.91 -36.23 -28.75
N ILE A 298 19.81 -35.64 -28.25
CA ILE A 298 19.55 -34.20 -28.38
C ILE A 298 20.37 -33.36 -27.39
N ALA A 299 20.47 -33.79 -26.12
CA ALA A 299 21.16 -33.06 -25.06
C ALA A 299 22.69 -33.07 -25.26
N LEU A 300 23.23 -34.20 -25.74
CA LEU A 300 24.65 -34.40 -26.04
C LEU A 300 24.99 -34.18 -27.52
N HIS A 301 24.07 -33.62 -28.31
CA HIS A 301 24.32 -33.36 -29.72
C HIS A 301 25.56 -32.48 -29.90
N PRO A 302 26.51 -32.80 -30.79
CA PRO A 302 27.79 -32.09 -30.93
C PRO A 302 27.65 -30.58 -31.09
N SER A 303 26.66 -30.10 -31.85
CA SER A 303 26.43 -28.66 -32.04
C SER A 303 26.04 -27.92 -30.75
N ARG A 304 25.38 -28.61 -29.81
CA ARG A 304 24.98 -28.04 -28.52
C ARG A 304 26.16 -28.02 -27.55
N ILE A 305 26.98 -29.07 -27.55
CA ILE A 305 28.24 -29.11 -26.80
C ILE A 305 29.19 -28.01 -27.28
N GLU A 306 29.33 -27.85 -28.60
CA GLU A 306 30.14 -26.79 -29.22
C GLU A 306 29.63 -25.40 -28.84
N HIS A 307 28.30 -25.21 -28.77
CA HIS A 307 27.71 -23.96 -28.32
C HIS A 307 28.12 -23.59 -26.87
N TYR A 308 28.08 -24.54 -25.94
CA TYR A 308 28.49 -24.31 -24.54
C TYR A 308 29.99 -24.01 -24.42
N ILE A 309 30.84 -24.72 -25.18
CA ILE A 309 32.29 -24.46 -25.22
C ILE A 309 32.56 -23.04 -25.75
N ASN A 310 31.85 -22.61 -26.80
CA ASN A 310 31.98 -21.27 -27.36
C ASN A 310 31.50 -20.16 -26.40
N GLN A 311 30.63 -20.47 -25.44
CA GLN A 311 30.26 -19.57 -24.35
C GLN A 311 31.29 -19.53 -23.21
N GLY A 312 32.40 -20.27 -23.33
CA GLY A 312 33.48 -20.30 -22.36
C GLY A 312 33.29 -21.33 -21.23
N ILE A 313 32.35 -22.26 -21.36
CA ILE A 313 32.14 -23.35 -20.40
C ILE A 313 33.20 -24.44 -20.66
N PRO A 314 34.06 -24.76 -19.68
CA PRO A 314 35.08 -25.79 -19.84
C PRO A 314 34.46 -27.19 -20.01
N PHE A 315 35.08 -28.05 -20.82
CA PHE A 315 34.57 -29.40 -21.08
C PHE A 315 34.32 -30.23 -19.80
N LYS A 316 35.19 -30.08 -18.79
CA LYS A 316 35.08 -30.76 -17.49
C LYS A 316 33.87 -30.32 -16.65
N ASP A 317 33.26 -29.18 -16.98
CA ASP A 317 32.16 -28.59 -16.23
C ASP A 317 30.82 -28.73 -16.99
N LEU A 318 30.83 -29.34 -18.19
CA LEU A 318 29.65 -29.52 -19.05
C LEU A 318 28.51 -30.28 -18.36
N ASP A 319 28.82 -31.25 -17.51
CA ASP A 319 27.82 -32.04 -16.78
C ASP A 319 26.91 -31.19 -15.88
N ASN A 320 27.32 -29.97 -15.52
CA ASN A 320 26.48 -29.03 -14.75
C ASN A 320 25.48 -28.25 -15.61
N TYR A 321 25.55 -28.38 -16.95
CA TYR A 321 24.79 -27.60 -17.93
C TYR A 321 23.96 -28.45 -18.90
N ILE A 322 24.06 -29.79 -18.81
CA ILE A 322 23.41 -30.76 -19.70
C ILE A 322 22.26 -31.47 -19.00
#